data_AF-A0A3P7FQL1-F1
#
_entry.id   AF-A0A3P7FQL1-F1
#
_cell.length_a   1.000
_cell.length_b   1.000
_cell.length_c   1.000
_cell.angle_alpha   90.00
_cell.angle_beta   90.00
_cell.angle_gamma   90.00
#
_symmetry.space_group_name_H-M   'P 1'
#
loop_
_entity.id
_entity.type
_entity.pdbx_description
1 polymer ?
#
loop_
_entity_poly.entity_id
_entity_poly.type
_entity_poly.pdbx_seq_one_letter_code
_entity_poly.pdbx_strand_id
1 'polypeptide(L)'
;MSTDQTTLNGHFQIKGDTVGRTEQDIEPVIRFYHRCDDDLKKDLKKVGYRTFAISYPKEYVTIGKVPRKQFDIGKLNLQIIYPRESRDMKFVD
;
A
#
# COMPACT_ATOMS: atom_id res chain seq x y z
N MET A 1 -1.11 -0.91 11.89
CA MET A 1 -0.89 -1.29 10.47
C MET A 1 -2.15 -1.94 9.99
N SER A 2 -2.58 -1.64 8.77
CA SER A 2 -3.77 -2.20 8.16
C SER A 2 -3.38 -2.70 6.78
N THR A 3 -4.02 -3.77 6.33
CA THR A 3 -3.82 -4.36 5.01
C THR A 3 -5.20 -4.67 4.43
N ASP A 4 -5.38 -4.37 3.16
CA ASP A 4 -6.61 -4.68 2.43
C ASP A 4 -6.26 -5.05 0.98
N GLN A 5 -7.14 -5.81 0.34
CA GLN A 5 -7.03 -6.17 -1.07
C GLN A 5 -7.89 -5.23 -1.92
N THR A 6 -7.38 -4.87 -3.10
CA THR A 6 -8.17 -4.09 -4.06
C THR A 6 -9.33 -4.93 -4.58
N THR A 7 -10.48 -4.29 -4.81
CA THR A 7 -11.59 -4.91 -5.55
C THR A 7 -11.19 -5.33 -6.97
N LEU A 8 -12.04 -6.11 -7.65
CA LEU A 8 -11.82 -6.53 -9.05
C LEU A 8 -11.60 -5.36 -10.02
N ASN A 9 -12.19 -4.19 -9.73
CA ASN A 9 -12.04 -2.97 -10.54
C ASN A 9 -10.87 -2.08 -10.09
N GLY A 10 -10.04 -2.54 -9.15
CA GLY A 10 -8.89 -1.80 -8.63
C GLY A 10 -9.20 -0.74 -7.58
N HIS A 11 -10.47 -0.61 -7.13
CA HIS A 11 -10.82 0.29 -6.03
C HIS A 11 -10.36 -0.28 -4.69
N PHE A 12 -9.94 0.61 -3.79
CA PHE A 12 -9.63 0.29 -2.40
C PHE A 12 -9.94 1.49 -1.50
N GLN A 13 -10.18 1.22 -0.23
CA GLN A 13 -10.28 2.24 0.81
C GLN A 13 -9.68 1.64 2.08
N ILE A 14 -8.60 2.26 2.58
CA ILE A 14 -7.89 1.73 3.75
C ILE A 14 -7.80 2.78 4.84
N LYS A 15 -7.97 2.33 6.08
CA LYS A 15 -7.72 3.12 7.29
C LYS A 15 -6.86 2.30 8.25
N GLY A 16 -6.08 3.00 9.05
CA GLY A 16 -5.29 2.40 10.11
C GLY A 16 -5.19 3.36 11.29
N ASP A 17 -4.79 2.83 12.43
CA ASP A 17 -4.53 3.60 13.63
C ASP A 17 -3.21 3.16 14.28
N THR A 18 -2.83 3.88 15.33
CA THR A 18 -1.65 3.66 16.15
C THR A 18 -1.99 3.00 17.49
N VAL A 19 -3.18 2.40 17.63
CA VAL A 19 -3.57 1.73 18.87
C VAL A 19 -2.58 0.60 19.18
N GLY A 20 -2.07 0.58 20.41
CA GLY A 20 -1.06 -0.40 20.85
C GLY A 20 0.38 -0.06 20.45
N ARG A 21 0.63 1.09 19.81
CA ARG A 21 2.00 1.58 19.54
C ARG A 21 2.47 2.52 20.66
N THR A 22 3.77 2.48 20.93
CA THR A 22 4.44 3.40 21.86
C THR A 22 4.47 4.82 21.32
N GLU A 23 4.66 4.98 20.01
CA GLU A 23 4.65 6.26 19.32
C GLU A 23 3.31 6.45 18.59
N GLN A 24 2.61 7.54 18.96
CA GLN A 24 1.30 7.88 18.40
C GLN A 24 1.39 8.88 17.23
N ASP A 25 2.42 9.73 17.20
CA ASP A 25 2.74 10.53 16.01
C ASP A 25 3.34 9.62 14.93
N ILE A 26 2.89 9.75 13.70
CA ILE A 26 3.33 8.91 12.60
C ILE A 26 3.47 9.72 11.32
N GLU A 27 4.48 9.36 10.53
CA GLU A 27 4.52 9.69 9.10
C GLU A 27 3.70 8.64 8.35
N PRO A 28 2.61 9.01 7.67
CA PRO A 28 1.75 8.03 7.09
C PRO A 28 2.30 7.56 5.73
N VAL A 29 2.31 6.25 5.56
CA VAL A 29 2.87 5.58 4.37
C VAL A 29 1.90 4.49 3.92
N ILE A 30 1.59 4.47 2.63
CA ILE A 30 0.89 3.36 1.98
C ILE A 30 1.87 2.57 1.13
N ARG A 31 1.81 1.24 1.20
CA ARG A 31 2.64 0.33 0.40
C ARG A 31 1.74 -0.55 -0.43
N PHE A 32 2.07 -0.66 -1.71
CA PHE A 32 1.36 -1.53 -2.65
C PHE A 32 2.17 -2.80 -2.88
N TYR A 33 1.46 -3.91 -3.07
CA TYR A 33 2.00 -5.19 -3.51
C TYR A 33 1.18 -5.67 -4.70
N HIS A 34 1.82 -5.96 -5.83
CA HIS A 34 1.10 -6.35 -7.05
C HIS A 34 1.94 -7.26 -7.94
N ARG A 35 1.28 -7.87 -8.93
CA ARG A 35 1.88 -8.69 -10.00
C ARG A 35 1.52 -8.19 -11.40
N CYS A 36 1.06 -6.94 -11.53
CA CYS A 36 0.77 -6.35 -12.83
C CYS A 36 2.04 -6.37 -13.71
N ASP A 37 1.85 -6.78 -14.98
CA ASP A 37 2.92 -6.96 -15.97
C ASP A 37 3.91 -8.10 -15.68
N ASP A 38 3.64 -8.95 -14.69
CA ASP A 38 4.45 -10.16 -14.48
C ASP A 38 4.11 -11.23 -15.53
N ASP A 39 5.15 -11.87 -16.06
CA ASP A 39 5.00 -13.01 -16.98
C ASP A 39 4.42 -14.22 -16.24
N LEU A 40 3.15 -14.52 -16.51
CA LEU A 40 2.41 -15.64 -15.91
C LEU A 40 2.98 -17.01 -16.27
N LYS A 41 3.88 -17.12 -17.27
CA LYS A 41 4.57 -18.37 -17.59
C LYS A 41 5.68 -18.69 -16.60
N LYS A 42 6.13 -17.70 -15.82
CA LYS A 42 7.15 -17.89 -14.77
C LYS A 42 6.49 -18.35 -13.48
N ASP A 43 7.28 -19.03 -12.65
CA ASP A 43 6.88 -19.32 -11.28
C ASP A 43 6.87 -18.01 -10.47
N LEU A 44 5.68 -17.41 -10.33
CA LEU A 44 5.48 -16.12 -9.65
C LEU A 44 5.96 -16.13 -8.19
N LYS A 45 6.04 -17.30 -7.55
CA LYS A 45 6.60 -17.44 -6.19
C LYS A 45 8.11 -17.19 -6.17
N LYS A 46 8.82 -17.46 -7.27
CA LYS A 46 10.26 -17.20 -7.44
C LYS A 46 10.56 -15.78 -7.92
N VAL A 47 9.56 -15.06 -8.42
CA VAL A 47 9.72 -13.67 -8.85
C VAL A 47 9.36 -12.70 -7.71
N GLY A 48 8.34 -13.02 -6.91
CA GLY A 48 7.88 -12.17 -5.80
C GLY A 48 7.03 -11.00 -6.26
N TYR A 49 6.34 -10.37 -5.30
CA TYR A 49 5.43 -9.26 -5.56
C TYR A 49 6.20 -7.97 -5.80
N ARG A 50 5.84 -7.21 -6.84
CA ARG A 50 6.31 -5.83 -7.03
C ARG A 50 5.76 -4.97 -5.90
N THR A 51 6.60 -4.14 -5.29
CA THR A 51 6.21 -3.27 -4.19
C THR A 51 6.89 -1.91 -4.24
N PHE A 52 6.10 -0.87 -3.97
CA PHE A 52 6.57 0.49 -3.77
C PHE A 52 5.74 1.14 -2.66
N ALA A 53 6.28 2.21 -2.08
CA ALA A 53 5.64 2.94 -1.00
C ALA A 53 5.52 4.42 -1.32
N ILE A 54 4.40 5.01 -0.93
CA ILE A 54 4.10 6.44 -1.07
C ILE A 54 3.87 6.99 0.33
N SER A 55 4.70 7.96 0.71
CA SER A 55 4.45 8.82 1.86
C SER A 55 3.42 9.88 1.46
N TYR A 56 2.46 10.15 2.32
CA TYR A 56 1.47 11.20 2.10
C TYR A 56 1.45 12.21 3.26
N PRO A 57 0.85 13.40 3.09
CA PRO A 57 0.98 14.47 4.07
C PRO A 57 0.40 14.11 5.45
N LYS A 58 1.08 14.55 6.52
CA LYS A 58 0.64 14.33 7.93
C LYS A 58 -0.71 14.96 8.27
N GLU A 59 -1.17 15.95 7.50
CA GLU A 59 -2.50 16.56 7.70
C GLU A 59 -3.69 15.59 7.52
N TYR A 60 -3.44 14.42 6.91
CA TYR A 60 -4.43 13.33 6.82
C TYR A 60 -4.41 12.40 8.05
N VAL A 61 -3.45 12.57 8.97
CA VAL A 61 -3.41 11.91 10.27
C VAL A 61 -4.17 12.76 11.27
N THR A 62 -5.16 12.17 11.93
CA THR A 62 -6.01 12.89 12.89
C THR A 62 -5.97 12.23 14.26
N ILE A 63 -6.06 13.04 15.31
CA ILE A 63 -6.21 12.54 16.68
C ILE A 63 -7.56 11.81 16.82
N GLY A 64 -7.50 10.57 17.32
CA GLY A 64 -8.65 9.69 17.54
C GLY A 64 -8.66 8.48 16.59
N LYS A 65 -9.62 7.57 16.79
CA LYS A 65 -9.71 6.30 16.03
C LYS A 65 -10.27 6.43 14.61
N VAL A 66 -10.90 7.56 14.29
CA VAL A 66 -11.62 7.76 13.02
C VAL A 66 -10.99 8.94 12.26
N PRO A 67 -10.46 8.72 11.05
CA PRO A 67 -9.94 9.79 10.20
C PRO A 67 -11.01 10.82 9.85
N ARG A 68 -10.67 12.12 9.88
CA ARG A 68 -11.61 13.21 9.52
C ARG A 68 -11.62 13.54 8.03
N LYS A 69 -10.56 13.17 7.30
CA LYS A 69 -10.39 13.41 5.86
C LYS A 69 -9.75 12.19 5.22
N GLN A 70 -10.03 11.97 3.94
CA GLN A 70 -9.42 10.91 3.15
C GLN A 70 -8.39 11.52 2.21
N PHE A 71 -7.24 10.86 2.09
CA PHE A 71 -6.26 11.18 1.06
C PHE A 71 -6.66 10.46 -0.23
N ASP A 72 -7.06 11.23 -1.25
CA ASP A 72 -7.34 10.68 -2.57
C ASP A 72 -6.03 10.61 -3.38
N ILE A 73 -5.52 9.39 -3.55
CA ILE A 73 -4.31 9.13 -4.34
C ILE A 73 -4.59 9.13 -5.85
N GLY A 74 -5.86 9.12 -6.24
CA GLY A 74 -6.31 9.00 -7.62
C GLY A 74 -6.14 7.57 -8.16
N LYS A 75 -5.86 7.49 -9.47
CA LYS A 75 -5.68 6.23 -10.19
C LYS A 75 -4.21 6.04 -10.55
N LEU A 76 -3.62 4.98 -10.02
CA LEU A 76 -2.25 4.58 -10.31
C LEU A 76 -2.24 3.50 -11.40
N ASN A 77 -1.40 3.67 -12.43
CA ASN A 77 -1.10 2.59 -13.36
C ASN A 77 0.03 1.74 -12.76
N LEU A 78 -0.19 0.45 -12.56
CA LEU A 78 0.76 -0.47 -11.93
C LEU A 78 1.63 -1.25 -12.93
N GLN A 79 1.51 -0.97 -14.23
CA GLN A 79 2.37 -1.57 -15.25
C GLN A 79 3.78 -0.96 -15.21
N ILE A 80 3.87 0.36 -15.03
CA ILE A 80 5.15 1.10 -14.97
C ILE A 80 5.95 0.77 -13.71
N ILE A 81 7.24 1.10 -13.69
CA ILE A 81 8.12 0.96 -12.52
C ILE A 81 8.13 2.26 -11.74
N TYR A 82 7.70 2.24 -10.48
CA TYR A 82 7.74 3.41 -9.60
C TYR A 82 9.14 3.65 -9.01
N PRO A 83 9.47 4.88 -8.59
CA PRO A 83 10.72 5.16 -7.89
C PRO A 83 10.87 4.30 -6.63
N ARG A 84 12.04 3.67 -6.47
CA ARG A 84 12.35 2.73 -5.36
C ARG A 84 11.44 1.51 -5.28
N GLU A 85 10.79 1.15 -6.39
CA GLU A 85 10.09 -0.11 -6.49
C GLU A 85 11.08 -1.29 -6.38
N SER A 86 10.69 -2.32 -5.64
CA SER A 86 11.45 -3.55 -5.44
C SER A 86 10.54 -4.77 -5.57
N ARG A 87 11.11 -5.97 -5.42
CA ARG A 87 10.33 -7.20 -5.31
C ARG A 87 10.42 -7.80 -3.91
N ASP A 88 9.27 -8.18 -3.35
CA ASP A 88 9.16 -8.85 -2.06
C ASP A 88 8.81 -10.33 -2.27
N MET A 89 9.76 -11.19 -1.87
CA MET A 89 9.66 -12.65 -1.95
C MET A 89 8.88 -13.26 -0.77
N LYS A 90 8.65 -12.48 0.29
CA LYS A 90 8.06 -12.94 1.56
C LYS A 90 6.61 -12.50 1.72
N PHE A 91 6.15 -11.55 0.91
CA PHE A 91 4.74 -11.15 0.91
C PHE A 91 3.87 -12.33 0.44
N VAL A 92 2.83 -12.61 1.24
CA VAL A 92 1.79 -13.59 0.95
C VAL A 92 0.46 -12.84 0.98
N ASP A 93 -0.32 -13.02 -0.07
CA ASP A 93 -1.64 -12.42 -0.27
C ASP A 93 -2.73 -13.01 0.63
#